data_AF-A0A934GPB6-F1
#
_entry.id   AF-A0A934GPB6-F1
#
_cell.length_a   1.000
_cell.length_b   1.000
_cell.length_c   1.000
_cell.angle_alpha   90.00
_cell.angle_beta   90.00
_cell.angle_gamma   90.00
#
_symmetry.space_group_name_H-M   'P 1'
#
loop_
_entity.id
_entity.type
_entity.pdbx_description
1 polymer ?
#
loop_
_entity_poly.entity_id
_entity_poly.type
_entity_poly.pdbx_seq_one_letter_code
_entity_poly.pdbx_strand_id
1 'polypeptide(L)'
;MTDKDCSLPCWWGFTLHRDTLQTTKSTLKNLFPDLLVQSNTGEKSTKTFMVLPTGPDLDSENGNGVVSFWTRNSDNRLVAVNLSLDYPADSYVDWSSYMPTNILTVYGEPEDVTISYPLDGLPRGTSYYLIMSYPQKGIFVSYMMYYATLEEIIDDSVGIPICNYLLDVSLFKMWIQTEDANADDIGISLDALDSLQPNEYHLEDISTYDMASFTEAFSEPDTCIYTLPYDEWVRAE
;
A
#
# COMPACT_ATOMS: atom_id res chain seq x y z
N MET A 1 -3.53 24.21 -6.51
CA MET A 1 -3.66 23.78 -7.92
C MET A 1 -3.89 22.28 -7.89
N THR A 2 -5.14 21.84 -7.88
CA THR A 2 -5.48 20.43 -8.11
C THR A 2 -5.73 20.31 -9.60
N ASP A 3 -4.79 19.70 -10.30
CA ASP A 3 -4.96 19.31 -11.69
C ASP A 3 -6.14 18.32 -11.70
N LYS A 4 -7.29 18.75 -12.23
CA LYS A 4 -8.55 17.97 -12.18
C LYS A 4 -8.47 16.67 -12.98
N ASP A 5 -7.41 16.52 -13.77
CA ASP A 5 -7.18 15.41 -14.68
C ASP A 5 -6.16 14.38 -14.14
N CYS A 6 -5.80 14.45 -12.85
CA CYS A 6 -4.69 13.64 -12.32
C CYS A 6 -5.09 12.80 -11.12
N SER A 7 -5.05 11.48 -11.31
CA SER A 7 -5.18 10.46 -10.26
C SER A 7 -3.95 10.47 -9.34
N LEU A 8 -4.09 10.02 -8.10
CA LEU A 8 -2.99 9.91 -7.12
C LEU A 8 -1.74 9.23 -7.77
N PRO A 9 -0.50 9.73 -7.57
CA PRO A 9 0.00 10.64 -6.53
C PRO A 9 0.01 12.13 -6.95
N CYS A 10 -0.60 12.49 -8.08
CA CYS A 10 -0.50 13.86 -8.62
C CYS A 10 -0.94 14.97 -7.65
N TRP A 11 -1.75 14.62 -6.65
CA TRP A 11 -2.18 15.54 -5.59
C TRP A 11 -1.01 16.19 -4.84
N TRP A 12 0.19 15.59 -4.92
CA TRP A 12 1.39 16.11 -4.27
C TRP A 12 2.22 17.01 -5.18
N GLY A 13 1.69 17.34 -6.37
CA GLY A 13 2.26 18.32 -7.29
C GLY A 13 3.47 17.83 -8.08
N PHE A 14 3.56 16.51 -8.34
CA PHE A 14 4.54 15.93 -9.24
C PHE A 14 3.93 14.86 -10.15
N THR A 15 4.60 14.58 -11.26
CA THR A 15 4.23 13.60 -12.28
C THR A 15 5.48 12.80 -12.68
N LEU A 16 5.35 11.48 -12.67
CA LEU A 16 6.42 10.57 -13.12
C LEU A 16 6.82 10.87 -14.56
N HIS A 17 8.08 10.59 -14.93
CA HIS A 17 8.71 10.92 -16.22
C HIS A 17 8.80 12.39 -16.62
N ARG A 18 7.99 13.28 -16.04
CA ARG A 18 8.02 14.71 -16.31
C ARG A 18 8.90 15.44 -15.31
N ASP A 19 8.67 15.19 -14.02
CA ASP A 19 9.30 15.96 -12.96
C ASP A 19 10.63 15.34 -12.54
N THR A 20 11.59 16.22 -12.22
CA THR A 20 12.90 15.82 -11.69
C THR A 20 12.83 15.69 -10.18
N LEU A 21 13.78 14.96 -9.59
CA LEU A 21 13.91 14.90 -8.14
C LEU A 21 14.03 16.29 -7.48
N GLN A 22 14.70 17.24 -8.15
CA GLN A 22 14.86 18.60 -7.63
C GLN A 22 13.52 19.36 -7.61
N THR A 23 12.74 19.26 -8.69
CA THR A 23 11.41 19.86 -8.78
C THR A 23 10.52 19.30 -7.67
N THR A 24 10.46 17.98 -7.52
CA THR A 24 9.64 17.31 -6.51
C THR A 24 10.06 17.66 -5.09
N LYS A 25 11.37 17.70 -4.80
CA LYS A 25 11.91 18.19 -3.51
C LYS A 25 11.43 19.62 -3.22
N SER A 26 11.43 20.50 -4.22
CA SER A 26 10.99 21.89 -4.05
C SER A 26 9.48 21.98 -3.79
N THR A 27 8.66 21.23 -4.53
CA THR A 27 7.21 21.19 -4.33
C THR A 27 6.87 20.69 -2.93
N LEU A 28 7.48 19.59 -2.50
CA LEU A 28 7.19 18.98 -1.20
C LEU A 28 7.67 19.83 -0.03
N LYS A 29 8.84 20.48 -0.13
CA LYS A 29 9.29 21.44 0.90
C LYS A 29 8.34 22.63 1.09
N ASN A 30 7.64 23.04 0.02
CA ASN A 30 6.64 24.11 0.13
C ASN A 30 5.38 23.62 0.87
N LEU A 31 5.03 22.34 0.73
CA LEU A 31 3.89 21.72 1.41
C LEU A 31 4.23 21.32 2.85
N PHE A 32 5.44 20.83 3.07
CA PHE A 32 5.97 20.32 4.33
C PHE A 32 7.32 21.00 4.62
N PRO A 33 7.33 22.18 5.26
CA PRO A 33 8.57 22.92 5.52
C PRO A 33 9.59 22.14 6.36
N ASP A 34 9.11 21.26 7.25
CA ASP A 34 9.90 20.45 8.17
C ASP A 34 10.32 19.09 7.59
N LEU A 35 10.21 18.90 6.28
CA LEU A 35 10.52 17.65 5.60
C LEU A 35 12.00 17.27 5.75
N LEU A 36 12.24 16.12 6.39
CA LEU A 36 13.57 15.52 6.47
C LEU A 36 13.85 14.77 5.15
N VAL A 37 14.98 15.08 4.51
CA VAL A 37 15.37 14.49 3.22
C VAL A 37 16.67 13.71 3.38
N GLN A 38 16.64 12.43 3.08
CA GLN A 38 17.82 11.57 2.99
C GLN A 38 17.93 11.00 1.58
N SER A 39 19.13 10.86 1.03
CA SER A 39 19.33 10.35 -0.33
C SER A 39 20.45 9.32 -0.35
N ASN A 40 20.14 8.13 -0.87
CA ASN A 40 21.07 7.04 -1.10
C ASN A 40 21.24 6.86 -2.61
N THR A 41 22.48 7.00 -3.08
CA THR A 41 22.79 6.83 -4.51
C THR A 41 23.34 5.43 -4.73
N GLY A 42 22.61 4.62 -5.49
CA GLY A 42 23.07 3.32 -5.98
C GLY A 42 23.72 3.44 -7.36
N GLU A 43 24.20 2.31 -7.88
CA GLU A 43 24.88 2.24 -9.17
C GLU A 43 23.98 2.71 -10.34
N LYS A 44 22.71 2.28 -10.35
CA LYS A 44 21.75 2.56 -11.43
C LYS A 44 20.71 3.64 -11.11
N SER A 45 20.40 3.81 -9.82
CA SER A 45 19.32 4.70 -9.38
C SER A 45 19.70 5.53 -8.16
N THR A 46 19.08 6.70 -8.04
CA THR A 46 19.10 7.47 -6.80
C THR A 46 17.78 7.28 -6.07
N LYS A 47 17.84 6.77 -4.83
CA LYS A 47 16.70 6.68 -3.93
C LYS A 47 16.72 7.84 -2.95
N THR A 48 15.66 8.61 -2.88
CA THR A 48 15.47 9.68 -1.90
C THR A 48 14.32 9.33 -0.98
N PHE A 49 14.58 9.32 0.32
CA PHE A 49 13.57 9.20 1.35
C PHE A 49 13.20 10.59 1.85
N MET A 50 11.90 10.79 2.06
CA MET A 50 11.35 11.96 2.69
C MET A 50 10.43 11.49 3.81
N VAL A 51 10.68 11.96 5.02
CA VAL A 51 9.84 11.64 6.18
C VAL A 51 8.83 12.76 6.36
N LEU A 52 7.56 12.42 6.24
CA LEU A 52 6.42 13.28 6.49
C LEU A 52 6.10 13.28 7.98
N PRO A 53 5.99 14.45 8.62
CA PRO A 53 5.38 14.57 9.93
C PRO A 53 3.96 14.01 9.86
N THR A 54 3.71 12.94 10.58
CA THR A 54 2.41 12.28 10.65
C THR A 54 1.80 12.42 12.05
N GLY A 55 2.22 13.45 12.79
CA GLY A 55 1.62 13.82 14.07
C GLY A 55 2.39 14.94 14.80
N PRO A 56 1.85 15.43 15.93
CA PRO A 56 2.48 16.49 16.72
C PRO A 56 3.75 16.02 17.46
N ASP A 57 3.97 14.71 17.57
CA ASP A 57 5.11 14.10 18.28
C ASP A 57 6.05 13.43 17.27
N LEU A 58 7.02 14.19 16.76
CA LEU A 58 8.02 13.72 15.77
C LEU A 58 8.97 12.64 16.31
N ASP A 59 8.96 12.41 17.63
CA ASP A 59 9.83 11.47 18.34
C ASP A 59 9.17 10.10 18.58
N SER A 60 7.91 9.90 18.19
CA SER A 60 7.29 8.57 18.29
C SER A 60 7.87 7.65 17.20
N GLU A 61 8.47 6.54 17.62
CA GLU A 61 8.94 5.46 16.74
C GLU A 61 7.81 4.88 15.86
N ASN A 62 6.55 5.18 16.19
CA ASN A 62 5.33 4.76 15.51
C ASN A 62 4.55 6.02 15.07
N GLY A 63 4.43 6.28 13.77
CA GLY A 63 3.65 7.41 13.26
C GLY A 63 4.37 8.28 12.23
N ASN A 64 5.27 7.71 11.42
CA ASN A 64 5.93 8.44 10.35
C ASN A 64 5.37 8.04 8.99
N GLY A 65 4.94 9.02 8.20
CA GLY A 65 4.71 8.81 6.78
C GLY A 65 6.06 8.82 6.07
N VAL A 66 6.38 7.81 5.29
CA VAL A 66 7.61 7.78 4.49
C VAL A 66 7.24 7.83 3.02
N VAL A 67 7.89 8.75 2.32
CA VAL A 67 7.77 8.87 0.87
C VAL A 67 9.13 8.63 0.28
N SER A 68 9.24 7.61 -0.54
CA SER A 68 10.47 7.32 -1.25
C SER A 68 10.30 7.65 -2.73
N PHE A 69 11.33 8.24 -3.32
CA PHE A 69 11.40 8.62 -4.72
C PHE A 69 12.60 7.95 -5.36
N TRP A 70 12.40 7.43 -6.56
CA TRP A 70 13.46 6.82 -7.35
C TRP A 70 13.63 7.58 -8.67
N THR A 71 14.88 7.89 -8.98
CA THR A 71 15.28 8.38 -10.30
C THR A 71 16.33 7.47 -10.91
N ARG A 72 16.35 7.41 -12.24
CA ARG A 72 17.47 6.86 -12.99
C ARG A 72 18.63 7.86 -12.99
N ASN A 73 19.85 7.38 -12.75
CA ASN A 73 21.03 8.26 -12.64
C ASN A 73 21.32 9.04 -13.95
N SER A 74 21.04 8.45 -15.11
CA SER A 74 21.25 9.06 -16.43
C SER A 74 20.30 10.23 -16.72
N ASP A 75 19.05 10.12 -16.27
CA ASP A 75 17.97 11.02 -16.68
C ASP A 75 17.48 11.93 -15.55
N ASN A 76 17.79 11.58 -14.30
CA ASN A 76 17.39 12.25 -13.06
C ASN A 76 15.88 12.58 -12.96
N ARG A 77 15.06 11.87 -13.74
CA ARG A 77 13.60 11.94 -13.75
C ARG A 77 13.03 10.89 -12.83
N LEU A 78 11.90 11.22 -12.20
CA LEU A 78 11.17 10.27 -11.37
C LEU A 78 10.66 9.11 -12.24
N VAL A 79 10.98 7.88 -11.82
CA VAL A 79 10.52 6.64 -12.46
C VAL A 79 9.68 5.79 -11.53
N ALA A 80 9.85 5.94 -10.22
CA ALA A 80 9.00 5.30 -9.24
C ALA A 80 8.86 6.13 -7.96
N VAL A 81 7.72 5.94 -7.29
CA VAL A 81 7.40 6.51 -5.99
C VAL A 81 6.78 5.44 -5.10
N ASN A 82 7.13 5.50 -3.83
CA ASN A 82 6.54 4.72 -2.77
C ASN A 82 6.01 5.66 -1.72
N LEU A 83 4.79 5.40 -1.31
CA LEU A 83 4.17 6.01 -0.16
C LEU A 83 3.94 4.92 0.88
N SER A 84 4.44 5.15 2.10
CA SER A 84 4.18 4.33 3.28
C SER A 84 3.60 5.25 4.34
N LEU A 85 2.43 4.90 4.87
CA LEU A 85 1.76 5.65 5.93
C LEU A 85 1.49 4.69 7.09
N ASP A 86 1.97 5.03 8.28
CA ASP A 86 1.72 4.27 9.52
C ASP A 86 0.48 4.79 10.24
N TYR A 87 -0.33 3.87 10.76
CA TYR A 87 -1.60 4.00 11.50
C TYR A 87 -2.22 5.41 11.67
N PRO A 88 -3.52 5.60 11.35
CA PRO A 88 -4.20 6.90 11.31
C PRO A 88 -4.24 7.74 12.60
N ALA A 89 -3.84 7.24 13.76
CA ALA A 89 -3.92 8.04 14.98
C ALA A 89 -3.01 9.27 14.90
N ASP A 90 -3.62 10.44 15.14
CA ASP A 90 -2.96 11.74 15.22
C ASP A 90 -2.29 12.23 13.92
N SER A 91 -2.60 11.63 12.77
CA SER A 91 -2.03 12.00 11.47
C SER A 91 -2.64 13.25 10.83
N TYR A 92 -1.78 14.13 10.31
CA TYR A 92 -2.18 15.25 9.45
C TYR A 92 -2.56 14.80 8.03
N VAL A 93 -2.29 13.54 7.69
CA VAL A 93 -2.64 12.95 6.40
C VAL A 93 -4.12 12.56 6.46
N ASP A 94 -4.88 12.98 5.45
CA ASP A 94 -6.25 12.48 5.27
C ASP A 94 -6.22 11.01 4.84
N TRP A 95 -6.30 10.12 5.83
CA TRP A 95 -6.29 8.67 5.63
C TRP A 95 -7.47 8.16 4.81
N SER A 96 -8.60 8.86 4.82
CA SER A 96 -9.78 8.43 4.08
C SER A 96 -9.44 8.27 2.60
N SER A 97 -8.67 9.20 2.03
CA SER A 97 -8.18 9.19 0.65
C SER A 97 -7.36 7.96 0.25
N TYR A 98 -6.79 7.25 1.23
CA TYR A 98 -5.93 6.08 1.01
C TYR A 98 -6.61 4.75 1.38
N MET A 99 -7.85 4.78 1.86
CA MET A 99 -8.61 3.56 2.17
C MET A 99 -8.92 2.72 0.92
N PRO A 100 -9.09 1.39 1.05
CA PRO A 100 -9.37 0.52 -0.10
C PRO A 100 -10.52 1.02 -0.98
N THR A 101 -11.61 1.48 -0.36
CA THR A 101 -12.77 2.08 -1.03
C THR A 101 -12.39 3.23 -1.99
N ASN A 102 -11.53 4.13 -1.55
CA ASN A 102 -11.13 5.29 -2.36
C ASN A 102 -10.09 4.90 -3.43
N ILE A 103 -9.23 3.93 -3.16
CA ILE A 103 -8.35 3.36 -4.18
C ILE A 103 -9.16 2.71 -5.30
N LEU A 104 -10.15 1.89 -4.95
CA LEU A 104 -11.06 1.26 -5.93
C LEU A 104 -11.86 2.31 -6.70
N THR A 105 -12.31 3.39 -6.04
CA THR A 105 -13.01 4.49 -6.71
C THR A 105 -12.12 5.21 -7.73
N VAL A 106 -10.83 5.41 -7.42
CA VAL A 106 -9.90 6.18 -8.27
C VAL A 106 -9.34 5.34 -9.41
N TYR A 107 -9.00 4.07 -9.16
CA TYR A 107 -8.30 3.23 -10.12
C TYR A 107 -9.19 2.16 -10.77
N GLY A 108 -10.37 1.90 -10.20
CA GLY A 108 -11.30 0.88 -10.64
C GLY A 108 -10.98 -0.50 -10.07
N GLU A 109 -11.49 -1.53 -10.75
CA GLU A 109 -11.24 -2.93 -10.46
C GLU A 109 -9.73 -3.26 -10.60
N PRO A 110 -9.10 -3.85 -9.57
CA PRO A 110 -7.73 -4.35 -9.67
C PRO A 110 -7.68 -5.60 -10.55
N GLU A 111 -6.57 -5.80 -11.26
CA GLU A 111 -6.36 -7.00 -12.05
C GLU A 111 -6.04 -8.24 -11.19
N ASP A 112 -5.58 -8.03 -9.96
CA ASP A 112 -5.38 -9.11 -8.98
C ASP A 112 -5.50 -8.58 -7.53
N VAL A 113 -6.02 -9.42 -6.66
CA VAL A 113 -6.09 -9.20 -5.21
C VAL A 113 -5.50 -10.39 -4.51
N THR A 114 -4.43 -10.15 -3.76
CA THR A 114 -3.73 -11.17 -2.98
C THR A 114 -3.89 -10.89 -1.50
N ILE A 115 -4.17 -11.93 -0.73
CA ILE A 115 -4.25 -11.90 0.73
C ILE A 115 -3.09 -12.71 1.29
N SER A 116 -2.38 -12.11 2.25
CA SER A 116 -1.23 -12.77 2.87
C SER A 116 -1.38 -12.84 4.38
N TYR A 117 -1.21 -14.05 4.92
CA TYR A 117 -1.35 -14.33 6.35
C TYR A 117 -0.04 -14.84 6.97
N PRO A 118 0.40 -14.27 8.11
CA PRO A 118 1.40 -14.90 8.97
C PRO A 118 0.81 -16.12 9.64
N LEU A 119 0.92 -17.29 9.01
CA LEU A 119 0.36 -18.52 9.60
C LEU A 119 1.21 -19.08 10.76
N ASP A 120 2.45 -18.61 10.93
CA ASP A 120 3.36 -19.15 11.97
C ASP A 120 3.22 -18.44 13.34
N GLY A 121 2.62 -19.16 14.31
CA GLY A 121 2.80 -18.89 15.76
C GLY A 121 1.89 -17.83 16.39
N LEU A 122 0.74 -17.55 15.79
CA LEU A 122 -0.11 -16.40 16.10
C LEU A 122 -0.63 -16.31 17.55
N PRO A 123 -0.24 -15.26 18.32
CA PRO A 123 -0.97 -14.79 19.50
C PRO A 123 -2.06 -13.76 19.10
N ARG A 124 -2.99 -13.47 20.02
CA ARG A 124 -4.05 -12.44 19.85
C ARG A 124 -3.49 -11.13 19.28
N GLY A 125 -4.18 -10.54 18.29
CA GLY A 125 -3.78 -9.29 17.62
C GLY A 125 -3.02 -9.50 16.30
N THR A 126 -3.39 -10.53 15.55
CA THR A 126 -2.76 -10.84 14.27
C THR A 126 -3.23 -9.89 13.17
N SER A 127 -2.39 -9.72 12.15
CA SER A 127 -2.64 -8.92 10.97
C SER A 127 -2.52 -9.74 9.69
N TYR A 128 -3.22 -9.34 8.64
CA TYR A 128 -3.01 -9.82 7.27
C TYR A 128 -2.60 -8.66 6.36
N TYR A 129 -2.07 -9.00 5.18
CA TYR A 129 -1.89 -8.04 4.11
C TYR A 129 -2.97 -8.23 3.05
N LEU A 130 -3.67 -7.15 2.71
CA LEU A 130 -4.50 -7.06 1.51
C LEU A 130 -3.69 -6.32 0.45
N ILE A 131 -3.42 -6.98 -0.67
CA ILE A 131 -2.62 -6.44 -1.77
C ILE A 131 -3.53 -6.31 -2.99
N MET A 132 -3.64 -5.09 -3.54
CA MET A 132 -4.37 -4.81 -4.78
C MET A 132 -3.38 -4.41 -5.85
N SER A 133 -3.38 -5.14 -6.96
CA SER A 133 -2.43 -4.99 -8.05
C SER A 133 -3.09 -4.39 -9.28
N TYR A 134 -2.48 -3.32 -9.79
CA TYR A 134 -2.87 -2.65 -11.04
C TYR A 134 -1.71 -2.61 -12.03
N PRO A 135 -1.23 -3.77 -12.52
CA PRO A 135 -0.03 -3.87 -13.34
C PRO A 135 -0.09 -3.03 -14.62
N GLN A 136 -1.26 -2.90 -15.27
CA GLN A 136 -1.38 -2.06 -16.47
C GLN A 136 -1.24 -0.56 -16.17
N LYS A 137 -1.43 -0.17 -14.91
CA LYS A 137 -1.25 1.21 -14.44
C LYS A 137 0.10 1.40 -13.74
N GLY A 138 0.89 0.34 -13.57
CA GLY A 138 2.12 0.35 -12.78
C GLY A 138 1.89 0.68 -11.31
N ILE A 139 0.75 0.27 -10.74
CA ILE A 139 0.39 0.58 -9.35
C ILE A 139 0.24 -0.72 -8.55
N PHE A 140 0.74 -0.70 -7.32
CA PHE A 140 0.50 -1.75 -6.33
C PHE A 140 0.16 -1.09 -5.00
N VAL A 141 -0.86 -1.61 -4.33
CA VAL A 141 -1.31 -1.10 -3.05
C VAL A 141 -1.34 -2.24 -2.05
N SER A 142 -0.84 -2.01 -0.85
CA SER A 142 -0.82 -2.99 0.23
C SER A 142 -1.32 -2.34 1.51
N TYR A 143 -2.20 -3.05 2.20
CA TYR A 143 -2.75 -2.70 3.49
C TYR A 143 -2.34 -3.77 4.48
N MET A 144 -1.72 -3.39 5.58
CA MET A 144 -1.64 -4.26 6.75
C MET A 144 -2.89 -4.00 7.59
N MET A 145 -3.65 -5.04 7.85
CA MET A 145 -4.95 -4.94 8.50
C MET A 145 -5.02 -5.86 9.72
N TYR A 146 -5.62 -5.39 10.81
CA TYR A 146 -5.87 -6.21 12.00
C TYR A 146 -7.19 -6.98 11.88
N TYR A 147 -7.29 -8.09 12.61
CA TYR A 147 -8.57 -8.73 12.93
C TYR A 147 -8.68 -9.01 14.42
N ALA A 148 -9.93 -9.12 14.90
CA ALA A 148 -10.25 -8.99 16.31
C ALA A 148 -9.64 -10.09 17.19
N THR A 149 -9.77 -11.39 16.89
CA THR A 149 -9.07 -12.46 17.63
C THR A 149 -8.89 -13.78 16.87
N LEU A 150 -7.87 -14.58 17.21
CA LEU A 150 -7.73 -15.97 16.75
C LEU A 150 -8.92 -16.86 17.10
N GLU A 151 -9.62 -16.59 18.21
CA GLU A 151 -10.77 -17.38 18.64
C GLU A 151 -11.94 -17.27 17.64
N GLU A 152 -12.01 -16.17 16.87
CA GLU A 152 -12.97 -16.01 15.75
C GLU A 152 -12.52 -16.69 14.46
N ILE A 153 -11.22 -16.97 14.31
CA ILE A 153 -10.66 -17.72 13.16
C ILE A 153 -10.74 -19.23 13.37
N ILE A 154 -10.64 -19.70 14.62
CA ILE A 154 -10.64 -21.13 14.96
C ILE A 154 -12.06 -21.73 14.92
N ASP A 155 -13.10 -20.94 14.63
CA ASP A 155 -14.32 -21.54 14.10
C ASP A 155 -14.04 -21.92 12.64
N ASP A 156 -13.45 -23.11 12.44
CA ASP A 156 -13.12 -23.71 11.14
C ASP A 156 -14.35 -23.84 10.19
N SER A 157 -15.54 -23.40 10.61
CA SER A 157 -16.75 -23.34 9.79
C SER A 157 -17.04 -21.96 9.18
N VAL A 158 -16.34 -20.91 9.61
CA VAL A 158 -16.55 -19.53 9.15
C VAL A 158 -15.24 -18.99 8.58
N GLY A 159 -15.26 -18.54 7.33
CA GLY A 159 -14.08 -17.94 6.72
C GLY A 159 -13.62 -16.67 7.43
N ILE A 160 -12.37 -16.30 7.21
CA ILE A 160 -11.75 -15.10 7.79
C ILE A 160 -12.36 -13.84 7.15
N PRO A 161 -12.87 -12.89 7.95
CA PRO A 161 -13.37 -11.62 7.41
C PRO A 161 -12.22 -10.75 6.92
N ILE A 162 -12.39 -10.18 5.73
CA ILE A 162 -11.54 -9.13 5.17
C ILE A 162 -12.42 -7.88 5.13
N CYS A 163 -12.09 -6.88 5.93
CA CYS A 163 -12.91 -5.69 6.12
C CYS A 163 -12.17 -4.44 5.69
N ASN A 164 -12.86 -3.41 5.19
CA ASN A 164 -12.24 -2.13 4.80
C ASN A 164 -12.36 -1.03 5.88
N TYR A 165 -12.51 -1.42 7.16
CA TYR A 165 -12.62 -0.49 8.27
C TYR A 165 -11.33 0.32 8.47
N LEU A 166 -11.46 1.65 8.62
CA LEU A 166 -10.32 2.55 8.87
C LEU A 166 -9.53 2.16 10.12
N LEU A 167 -10.22 1.75 11.18
CA LEU A 167 -9.60 1.38 12.46
C LEU A 167 -8.77 0.09 12.38
N ASP A 168 -9.00 -0.73 11.34
CA ASP A 168 -8.28 -1.98 11.16
C ASP A 168 -7.00 -1.79 10.35
N VAL A 169 -6.85 -0.68 9.61
CA VAL A 169 -5.65 -0.41 8.81
C VAL A 169 -4.53 0.10 9.70
N SER A 170 -3.45 -0.68 9.80
CA SER A 170 -2.25 -0.35 10.58
C SER A 170 -1.16 0.30 9.74
N LEU A 171 -1.10 -0.03 8.46
CA LEU A 171 -0.10 0.45 7.53
C LEU A 171 -0.67 0.42 6.12
N PHE A 172 -0.48 1.53 5.40
CA PHE A 172 -0.77 1.64 3.98
C PHE A 172 0.55 1.79 3.22
N LYS A 173 0.71 1.01 2.15
CA LYS A 173 1.81 1.16 1.20
C LYS A 173 1.25 1.26 -0.20
N MET A 174 1.72 2.22 -0.97
CA MET A 174 1.45 2.31 -2.39
C MET A 174 2.76 2.48 -3.15
N TRP A 175 2.87 1.73 -4.23
CA TRP A 175 3.96 1.78 -5.18
C TRP A 175 3.40 2.21 -6.52
N ILE A 176 4.06 3.18 -7.15
CA ILE A 176 3.68 3.71 -8.46
C ILE A 176 4.94 3.79 -9.28
N GLN A 177 4.92 3.17 -10.45
CA GLN A 177 6.08 3.09 -11.32
C GLN A 177 5.70 3.32 -12.78
N THR A 178 6.69 3.70 -13.57
CA THR A 178 6.55 3.83 -15.02
C THR A 178 6.81 2.50 -15.72
N GLU A 179 6.33 2.33 -16.95
CA GLU A 179 6.48 1.08 -17.72
C GLU A 179 7.95 0.66 -17.92
N ASP A 180 8.87 1.62 -17.99
CA ASP A 180 10.30 1.35 -18.13
C ASP A 180 10.99 1.08 -16.78
N ALA A 181 10.34 1.30 -15.65
CA ALA A 181 10.90 1.03 -14.34
C ALA A 181 10.78 -0.47 -14.04
N ASN A 182 11.87 -1.22 -14.22
CA ASN A 182 11.94 -2.59 -13.71
C ASN A 182 12.21 -2.55 -12.20
N ALA A 183 11.46 -3.33 -11.41
CA ALA A 183 11.66 -3.55 -9.98
C ALA A 183 13.14 -3.80 -9.61
N ASP A 184 13.85 -4.57 -10.44
CA ASP A 184 15.29 -4.86 -10.28
C ASP A 184 16.18 -3.60 -10.38
N ASP A 185 15.84 -2.66 -11.25
CA ASP A 185 16.66 -1.46 -11.52
C ASP A 185 16.48 -0.37 -10.45
N ILE A 186 15.34 -0.39 -9.76
CA ILE A 186 15.01 0.53 -8.66
C ILE A 186 15.26 -0.09 -7.28
N GLY A 187 15.75 -1.33 -7.23
CA GLY A 187 16.00 -2.04 -5.97
C GLY A 187 14.74 -2.16 -5.12
N ILE A 188 13.57 -2.17 -5.75
CA ILE A 188 12.34 -2.65 -5.12
C ILE A 188 12.45 -4.16 -5.18
N SER A 189 13.09 -4.70 -4.16
CA SER A 189 12.82 -6.07 -3.78
C SER A 189 11.34 -6.07 -3.38
N LEU A 190 10.48 -6.53 -4.29
CA LEU A 190 9.21 -7.11 -3.87
C LEU A 190 9.51 -8.22 -2.86
N ASP A 191 10.73 -8.79 -2.80
CA ASP A 191 11.17 -9.61 -1.68
C ASP A 191 11.19 -8.91 -0.29
N ALA A 192 11.00 -7.59 -0.17
CA ALA A 192 10.67 -6.97 1.13
C ALA A 192 9.19 -7.14 1.51
N LEU A 193 8.33 -7.45 0.53
CA LEU A 193 7.00 -8.03 0.70
C LEU A 193 7.10 -9.57 0.74
N ASP A 194 7.86 -10.24 -0.13
CA ASP A 194 8.00 -11.72 -0.13
C ASP A 194 8.73 -12.27 1.12
N SER A 195 9.65 -11.51 1.72
CA SER A 195 10.30 -11.92 2.98
C SER A 195 9.37 -11.80 4.18
N LEU A 196 8.20 -11.20 4.02
CA LEU A 196 7.25 -11.06 5.12
C LEU A 196 6.34 -12.26 5.27
N GLN A 197 5.98 -13.04 4.25
CA GLN A 197 4.96 -14.08 4.45
C GLN A 197 5.08 -15.27 3.46
N PRO A 198 5.20 -16.52 3.94
CA PRO A 198 5.29 -17.69 3.06
C PRO A 198 3.96 -18.07 2.38
N ASN A 199 2.86 -17.42 2.72
CA ASN A 199 1.51 -17.82 2.28
C ASN A 199 0.77 -16.63 1.68
N GLU A 200 0.80 -16.55 0.35
CA GLU A 200 0.04 -15.59 -0.44
C GLU A 200 -1.06 -16.34 -1.19
N TYR A 201 -2.28 -15.82 -1.08
CA TYR A 201 -3.47 -16.42 -1.66
C TYR A 201 -4.18 -15.43 -2.55
N HIS A 202 -4.44 -15.79 -3.81
CA HIS A 202 -5.32 -14.99 -4.66
C HIS A 202 -6.74 -15.04 -4.10
N LEU A 203 -7.43 -13.91 -4.12
CA LEU A 203 -8.75 -13.78 -3.50
C LEU A 203 -9.77 -14.77 -4.09
N GLU A 204 -9.72 -15.02 -5.40
CA GLU A 204 -10.64 -15.95 -6.07
C GLU A 204 -10.40 -17.42 -5.68
N ASP A 205 -9.20 -17.76 -5.19
CA ASP A 205 -8.86 -19.12 -4.75
C ASP A 205 -9.35 -19.39 -3.32
N ILE A 206 -9.43 -18.35 -2.49
CA ILE A 206 -9.79 -18.46 -1.07
C ILE A 206 -11.12 -17.78 -0.73
N SER A 207 -11.96 -17.43 -1.72
CA SER A 207 -13.27 -16.82 -1.47
C SER A 207 -14.26 -17.17 -2.57
N THR A 208 -15.53 -16.80 -2.38
CA THR A 208 -16.55 -16.91 -3.43
C THR A 208 -16.66 -15.65 -4.28
N TYR A 209 -15.76 -14.68 -4.11
CA TYR A 209 -15.80 -13.39 -4.79
C TYR A 209 -14.88 -13.41 -6.01
N ASP A 210 -15.43 -13.02 -7.15
CA ASP A 210 -14.62 -12.59 -8.30
C ASP A 210 -14.18 -11.12 -8.13
N MET A 211 -13.26 -10.64 -8.97
CA MET A 211 -12.75 -9.25 -8.87
C MET A 211 -13.85 -8.19 -8.98
N ALA A 212 -14.87 -8.41 -9.81
CA ALA A 212 -15.98 -7.48 -9.97
C ALA A 212 -16.83 -7.39 -8.70
N SER A 213 -17.21 -8.54 -8.13
CA SER A 213 -18.00 -8.62 -6.90
C SER A 213 -17.20 -8.13 -5.69
N PHE A 214 -15.90 -8.40 -5.64
CA PHE A 214 -15.00 -7.82 -4.65
C PHE A 214 -15.02 -6.30 -4.74
N THR A 215 -14.82 -5.75 -5.93
CA THR A 215 -14.76 -4.30 -6.15
C THR A 215 -16.08 -3.64 -5.76
N GLU A 216 -17.21 -4.22 -6.14
CA GLU A 216 -18.54 -3.73 -5.76
C GLU A 216 -18.70 -3.71 -4.23
N ALA A 217 -18.38 -4.82 -3.56
CA ALA A 217 -18.50 -4.92 -2.10
C ALA A 217 -17.55 -3.96 -1.36
N PHE A 218 -16.28 -3.90 -1.74
CA PHE A 218 -15.26 -3.09 -1.06
C PHE A 218 -15.33 -1.59 -1.39
N SER A 219 -16.10 -1.20 -2.42
CA SER A 219 -16.40 0.20 -2.73
C SER A 219 -17.41 0.83 -1.77
N GLU A 220 -18.14 0.02 -0.99
CA GLU A 220 -18.97 0.52 0.10
C GLU A 220 -18.12 0.67 1.38
N PRO A 221 -18.22 1.79 2.09
CA PRO A 221 -17.50 1.97 3.35
C PRO A 221 -17.97 0.93 4.36
N ASP A 222 -17.08 0.57 5.28
CA ASP A 222 -17.42 -0.24 6.46
C ASP A 222 -17.99 -1.65 6.11
N THR A 223 -17.50 -2.25 5.01
CA THR A 223 -17.93 -3.55 4.49
C THR A 223 -16.86 -4.62 4.73
N CYS A 224 -17.33 -5.86 4.94
CA CYS A 224 -16.48 -7.04 4.98
C CYS A 224 -16.90 -8.05 3.92
N ILE A 225 -15.92 -8.73 3.34
CA ILE A 225 -16.11 -9.99 2.64
C ILE A 225 -15.56 -11.13 3.48
N TYR A 226 -15.94 -12.34 3.13
CA TYR A 226 -15.46 -13.54 3.80
C TYR A 226 -14.74 -14.42 2.79
N THR A 227 -13.60 -14.92 3.25
CA THR A 227 -12.90 -16.02 2.61
C THR A 227 -13.67 -17.33 2.82
N LEU A 228 -13.21 -18.42 2.21
CA LEU A 228 -13.64 -19.78 2.53
C LEU A 228 -13.15 -20.16 3.94
N PRO A 229 -13.64 -21.24 4.55
CA PRO A 229 -13.02 -21.80 5.73
C PRO A 229 -11.53 -22.14 5.52
N TYR A 230 -10.70 -21.93 6.52
CA TYR A 230 -9.24 -22.07 6.41
C TYR A 230 -8.79 -23.48 5.97
N ASP A 231 -9.50 -24.52 6.39
CA ASP A 231 -9.19 -25.90 6.00
C ASP A 231 -9.48 -26.21 4.52
N GLU A 232 -10.24 -25.34 3.85
CA GLU A 232 -10.44 -25.38 2.40
C GLU A 232 -9.27 -24.74 1.64
N TRP A 233 -8.56 -23.78 2.24
CA TRP A 233 -7.41 -23.11 1.60
C TRP A 233 -6.20 -24.04 1.53
N VAL A 234 -5.89 -24.69 2.65
CA VAL A 234 -4.71 -25.56 2.79
C VAL A 234 -4.81 -26.82 1.92
N ARG A 235 -6.01 -27.17 1.43
CA ARG A 235 -6.21 -28.31 0.51
C ARG A 235 -6.07 -27.94 -0.97
N ALA A 236 -6.04 -26.64 -1.29
CA ALA A 236 -5.91 -26.15 -2.66
C ALA A 236 -4.44 -26.08 -3.13
N GLU A 237 -3.47 -26.11 -2.20
CA GLU A 237 -2.02 -26.24 -2.45
C GLU A 237 -1.57 -27.71 -2.65
#